data_AF-A0A2D6LMT2-F1
#
_entry.id   AF-A0A2D6LMT2-F1
#
_cell.length_a   1.000
_cell.length_b   1.000
_cell.length_c   1.000
_cell.angle_alpha   90.00
_cell.angle_beta   90.00
_cell.angle_gamma   90.00
#
_symmetry.space_group_name_H-M   'P 1'
#
loop_
_entity.id
_entity.type
_entity.pdbx_description
1 polymer ?
#
loop_
_entity_poly.entity_id
_entity_poly.type
_entity_poly.pdbx_seq_one_letter_code
_entity_poly.pdbx_strand_id
1 'polypeptide(L)'
;MVGDGEVMAMTLTTRQIADAVGGTLDGPGDVAVEAVEQLDLASAGQVTFVRDRARAQQAAGTGAAAVLVASGVELAATDGRAMIRVDDVDLAVAKVLEMLAPPPV
;
A
#
# COMPACT_ATOMS: atom_id res chain seq x y z
N MET A 1 -3.72 31.69 20.02
CA MET A 1 -4.69 30.87 19.27
C MET A 1 -4.14 29.47 19.34
N VAL A 2 -4.68 28.67 20.26
CA VAL A 2 -4.29 27.28 20.46
C VAL A 2 -4.85 26.48 19.29
N GLY A 3 -3.97 25.84 18.52
CA GLY A 3 -4.34 24.76 17.62
C GLY A 3 -3.97 23.48 18.34
N ASP A 4 -4.94 22.93 19.07
CA ASP A 4 -4.90 21.61 19.66
C ASP A 4 -4.31 20.60 18.67
N GLY A 5 -3.36 19.79 19.17
CA GLY A 5 -2.72 18.72 18.43
C GLY A 5 -3.77 17.74 17.92
N GLU A 6 -4.12 17.91 16.66
CA GLU A 6 -4.88 16.92 15.94
C GLU A 6 -3.93 15.77 15.66
N VAL A 7 -4.08 14.66 16.38
CA VAL A 7 -3.56 13.36 15.96
C VAL A 7 -4.32 12.97 14.69
N MET A 8 -4.00 13.62 13.57
CA MET A 8 -4.56 13.31 12.27
C MET A 8 -3.98 11.98 11.81
N ALA A 9 -4.81 10.94 11.81
CA ALA A 9 -4.50 9.69 11.12
C ALA A 9 -4.03 10.05 9.70
N MET A 10 -2.76 9.76 9.41
CA MET A 10 -2.12 10.18 8.17
C MET A 10 -2.56 9.23 7.06
N THR A 11 -3.70 9.49 6.43
CA THR A 11 -4.18 8.71 5.29
C THR A 11 -3.42 9.14 4.03
N LEU A 12 -2.79 8.18 3.35
CA LEU A 12 -2.08 8.37 2.09
C LEU A 12 -2.92 7.82 0.94
N THR A 13 -2.81 8.43 -0.23
CA THR A 13 -3.41 7.87 -1.45
C THR A 13 -2.46 6.90 -2.14
N THR A 14 -3.00 5.96 -2.90
CA THR A 14 -2.20 5.02 -3.70
C THR A 14 -1.27 5.71 -4.69
N ARG A 15 -1.67 6.86 -5.25
CA ARG A 15 -0.78 7.69 -6.07
C ARG A 15 0.39 8.27 -5.27
N GLN A 16 0.15 8.80 -4.08
CA GLN A 16 1.22 9.31 -3.21
C GLN A 16 2.19 8.20 -2.81
N ILE A 17 1.66 7.03 -2.48
CA ILE A 17 2.49 5.86 -2.16
C ILE A 17 3.34 5.48 -3.35
N ALA A 18 2.74 5.34 -4.54
CA ALA A 18 3.46 4.98 -5.77
C ALA A 18 4.60 5.96 -6.08
N ASP A 19 4.36 7.26 -5.96
CA ASP A 19 5.37 8.30 -6.18
C ASP A 19 6.52 8.20 -5.16
N ALA A 20 6.21 8.04 -3.87
CA ALA A 20 7.21 7.96 -2.82
C ALA A 20 8.09 6.70 -2.91
N VAL A 21 7.51 5.56 -3.29
CA VAL A 21 8.25 4.31 -3.47
C VAL A 21 8.95 4.23 -4.83
N GLY A 22 8.66 5.14 -5.77
CA GLY A 22 9.16 5.11 -7.14
C GLY A 22 8.55 3.98 -7.97
N GLY A 23 7.33 3.57 -7.62
CA GLY A 23 6.60 2.48 -8.26
C GLY A 23 5.67 2.93 -9.37
N THR A 24 5.22 1.99 -10.18
CA THR A 24 4.19 2.22 -11.21
C THR A 24 2.82 1.85 -10.66
N LEU A 25 1.91 2.82 -10.62
CA LEU A 25 0.52 2.59 -10.24
C LEU A 25 -0.31 2.08 -11.43
N ASP A 26 -0.92 0.91 -11.27
CA ASP A 26 -1.96 0.33 -12.10
C ASP A 26 -3.31 0.41 -11.35
N GLY A 27 -4.33 1.01 -11.96
CA GLY A 27 -5.66 1.17 -11.34
C GLY A 27 -5.86 2.53 -10.64
N PRO A 28 -6.77 2.62 -9.65
CA PRO A 28 -7.18 3.89 -9.03
C PRO A 28 -6.08 4.50 -8.15
N GLY A 29 -5.85 5.80 -8.31
CA GLY A 29 -4.78 6.56 -7.61
C GLY A 29 -5.25 7.33 -6.39
N ASP A 30 -6.55 7.37 -6.18
CA ASP A 30 -7.30 8.12 -5.18
C ASP A 30 -7.78 7.23 -4.02
N VAL A 31 -7.31 5.98 -3.97
CA VAL A 31 -7.66 5.04 -2.90
C VAL A 31 -6.92 5.43 -1.63
N ALA A 32 -7.68 5.61 -0.55
CA ALA A 32 -7.17 5.89 0.78
C ALA A 32 -6.50 4.66 1.41
N VAL A 33 -5.31 4.88 1.97
CA VAL A 33 -4.49 3.90 2.66
C VAL A 33 -4.04 4.50 3.99
N GLU A 34 -4.30 3.79 5.07
CA GLU A 34 -4.06 4.23 6.45
C GLU A 34 -3.00 3.38 7.15
N ALA A 35 -2.82 2.14 6.70
CA ALA A 35 -1.86 1.20 7.26
C ALA A 35 -1.31 0.24 6.20
N VAL A 36 -0.14 -0.32 6.48
CA VAL A 36 0.39 -1.47 5.75
C VAL A 36 0.04 -2.74 6.52
N GLU A 37 -0.45 -3.77 5.84
CA GLU A 37 -0.78 -5.05 6.48
C GLU A 37 -0.49 -6.27 5.58
N GLN A 38 -0.29 -7.44 6.19
CA GLN A 38 -0.01 -8.67 5.47
C GLN A 38 -1.22 -9.15 4.65
N LEU A 39 -0.96 -9.81 3.52
CA LEU A 39 -1.97 -10.22 2.54
C LEU A 39 -3.20 -10.91 3.14
N ASP A 40 -2.97 -11.78 4.12
CA ASP A 40 -3.95 -12.62 4.78
C ASP A 40 -4.81 -11.85 5.82
N LEU A 41 -4.34 -10.70 6.29
CA LEU A 41 -4.99 -9.88 7.33
C LEU A 41 -5.48 -8.53 6.80
N ALA A 42 -4.97 -8.10 5.65
CA ALA A 42 -5.24 -6.80 5.08
C ALA A 42 -6.73 -6.61 4.77
N SER A 43 -7.24 -5.49 5.24
CA SER A 43 -8.64 -5.06 5.13
C SER A 43 -8.75 -3.76 4.33
N ALA A 44 -9.99 -3.28 4.16
CA ALA A 44 -10.25 -2.01 3.52
C ALA A 44 -9.48 -0.87 4.21
N GLY A 45 -8.97 0.08 3.43
CA GLY A 45 -8.09 1.15 3.92
C GLY A 45 -6.65 0.73 4.17
N GLN A 46 -6.26 -0.53 3.93
CA GLN A 46 -4.88 -0.99 4.11
C GLN A 46 -4.23 -1.35 2.78
N VAL A 47 -2.92 -1.13 2.69
CA VAL A 47 -2.10 -1.63 1.58
C VAL A 47 -1.41 -2.91 1.99
N THR A 48 -1.40 -3.88 1.10
CA THR A 48 -0.67 -5.13 1.30
C THR A 48 0.48 -5.28 0.32
N PHE A 49 1.28 -6.33 0.47
CA PHE A 49 2.47 -6.55 -0.34
C PHE A 49 2.62 -8.01 -0.81
N VAL A 50 3.04 -8.17 -2.06
CA VAL A 50 3.24 -9.45 -2.74
C VAL A 50 4.64 -9.47 -3.37
N ARG A 51 5.51 -10.30 -2.79
CA ARG A 51 6.90 -10.46 -3.22
C ARG A 51 7.08 -11.57 -4.26
N ASP A 52 6.24 -12.60 -4.18
CA ASP A 52 6.40 -13.85 -4.92
C ASP A 52 5.10 -14.32 -5.56
N ARG A 53 5.24 -15.11 -6.63
CA ARG A 53 4.11 -15.74 -7.35
C ARG A 53 3.25 -16.65 -6.47
N ALA A 54 3.84 -17.25 -5.43
CA ALA A 54 3.08 -18.08 -4.50
C ALA A 54 1.97 -17.29 -3.79
N ARG A 55 2.26 -16.04 -3.41
CA ARG A 55 1.29 -15.13 -2.77
C ARG A 55 0.44 -14.37 -3.79
N ALA A 56 0.88 -14.27 -5.04
CA ALA A 56 0.10 -13.61 -6.10
C ALA A 56 -1.28 -14.26 -6.33
N GLN A 57 -1.40 -15.58 -6.15
CA GLN A 57 -2.69 -16.27 -6.23
C GLN A 57 -3.61 -15.94 -5.05
N GLN A 58 -3.05 -15.71 -3.86
CA GLN A 58 -3.80 -15.33 -2.67
C GLN A 58 -4.25 -13.85 -2.71
N ALA A 59 -3.57 -13.01 -3.51
CA ALA A 59 -3.90 -11.60 -3.65
C ALA A 59 -5.28 -11.36 -4.27
N ALA A 60 -5.84 -12.33 -5.01
CA ALA A 60 -7.21 -12.21 -5.51
C ALA A 60 -8.23 -12.12 -4.36
N GLY A 61 -8.01 -12.85 -3.27
CA GLY A 61 -8.91 -12.92 -2.11
C GLY A 61 -8.62 -11.92 -0.99
N THR A 62 -7.66 -11.02 -1.14
CA THR A 62 -7.32 -10.05 -0.09
C THR A 62 -8.38 -8.95 0.04
N GLY A 63 -8.63 -8.49 1.27
CA GLY A 63 -9.48 -7.34 1.55
C GLY A 63 -8.78 -5.99 1.42
N ALA A 64 -7.48 -5.99 1.07
CA ALA A 64 -6.67 -4.79 0.95
C ALA A 64 -7.24 -3.80 -0.08
N ALA A 65 -7.11 -2.51 0.22
CA ALA A 65 -7.48 -1.44 -0.71
C ALA A 65 -6.49 -1.31 -1.88
N ALA A 66 -5.21 -1.64 -1.61
CA ALA A 66 -4.13 -1.58 -2.58
C ALA A 66 -3.12 -2.70 -2.38
N VAL A 67 -2.37 -3.04 -3.42
CA VAL A 67 -1.35 -4.09 -3.39
C VAL A 67 -0.02 -3.58 -3.95
N LEU A 68 1.02 -3.54 -3.13
CA LEU A 68 2.41 -3.44 -3.56
C LEU A 68 2.85 -4.78 -4.14
N VAL A 69 3.38 -4.79 -5.35
CA VAL A 69 3.78 -6.02 -6.02
C VAL A 69 5.15 -5.85 -6.66
N ALA A 70 5.98 -6.89 -6.59
CA ALA A 70 7.25 -6.88 -7.31
C ALA A 70 7.02 -6.75 -8.83
N SER A 71 7.79 -5.94 -9.54
CA SER A 71 7.63 -5.69 -10.99
C SER A 71 7.62 -6.97 -11.84
N GLY A 72 8.29 -8.04 -11.39
CA GLY A 72 8.32 -9.36 -12.05
C GLY A 72 7.17 -10.32 -11.68
N VAL A 73 6.24 -9.90 -10.82
CA VAL A 73 5.13 -10.71 -10.34
C VAL A 73 3.81 -10.20 -10.92
N GLU A 74 3.11 -11.09 -11.62
CA GLU A 74 1.76 -10.85 -12.11
C GLU A 74 0.73 -11.31 -11.08
N LEU A 75 -0.25 -10.46 -10.77
CA LEU A 75 -1.40 -10.82 -9.96
C LEU A 75 -2.53 -11.30 -10.88
N ALA A 76 -3.17 -12.41 -10.52
CA ALA A 76 -4.14 -13.08 -11.38
C ALA A 76 -5.43 -12.29 -11.59
N ALA A 77 -5.86 -11.53 -10.58
CA ALA A 77 -6.98 -10.60 -10.65
C ALA A 77 -6.95 -9.69 -9.42
N THR A 78 -7.06 -8.38 -9.63
CA THR A 78 -7.19 -7.42 -8.54
C THR A 78 -8.55 -6.75 -8.49
N ASP A 79 -9.52 -7.20 -9.29
CA ASP A 79 -10.89 -6.63 -9.35
C ASP A 79 -10.90 -5.10 -9.51
N GLY A 80 -9.90 -4.53 -10.19
CA GLY A 80 -9.74 -3.08 -10.36
C GLY A 80 -9.15 -2.34 -9.14
N ARG A 81 -8.64 -3.05 -8.13
CA ARG A 81 -7.89 -2.46 -7.02
C ARG A 81 -6.59 -1.83 -7.50
N ALA A 82 -6.12 -0.85 -6.72
CA ALA A 82 -4.85 -0.20 -6.96
C ALA A 82 -3.69 -1.19 -6.79
N MET A 83 -2.83 -1.26 -7.79
CA MET A 83 -1.61 -2.06 -7.79
C MET A 83 -0.43 -1.14 -7.95
N ILE A 84 0.57 -1.28 -7.09
CA ILE A 84 1.77 -0.47 -7.14
C ILE A 84 2.94 -1.41 -7.40
N ARG A 85 3.44 -1.40 -8.64
CA ARG A 85 4.57 -2.23 -9.06
C ARG A 85 5.88 -1.58 -8.66
N VAL A 86 6.72 -2.30 -7.94
CA VAL A 86 8.01 -1.81 -7.43
C VAL A 86 9.09 -2.85 -7.71
N ASP A 87 10.33 -2.39 -7.88
CA ASP A 87 11.47 -3.31 -8.03
C ASP A 87 11.81 -4.00 -6.71
N ASP A 88 11.70 -3.28 -5.59
CA ASP A 88 11.98 -3.80 -4.25
C ASP A 88 10.78 -3.57 -3.32
N VAL A 89 10.07 -4.66 -3.01
CA VAL A 89 8.85 -4.63 -2.20
C VAL A 89 9.15 -4.31 -0.74
N ASP A 90 10.26 -4.80 -0.20
CA ASP A 90 10.65 -4.57 1.18
C ASP A 90 11.02 -3.11 1.42
N LEU A 91 11.79 -2.51 0.51
CA LEU A 91 12.10 -1.08 0.54
C LEU A 91 10.84 -0.22 0.41
N ALA A 92 9.92 -0.60 -0.50
CA ALA A 92 8.67 0.11 -0.67
C ALA A 92 7.84 0.07 0.63
N VAL A 93 7.68 -1.11 1.24
CA VAL A 93 6.97 -1.26 2.52
C VAL A 93 7.60 -0.43 3.62
N ALA A 94 8.93 -0.44 3.76
CA ALA A 94 9.63 0.38 4.74
C ALA A 94 9.29 1.87 4.57
N LYS A 95 9.37 2.39 3.34
CA LYS A 95 9.00 3.78 3.04
C LYS A 95 7.55 4.09 3.38
N VAL A 96 6.60 3.21 3.04
CA VAL A 96 5.18 3.45 3.37
C VAL A 96 4.99 3.48 4.88
N LEU A 97 5.62 2.57 5.62
CA LEU A 97 5.58 2.57 7.09
C LEU A 97 6.18 3.85 7.67
N GLU A 98 7.29 4.34 7.13
CA GLU A 98 7.88 5.62 7.55
C GLU A 98 6.97 6.81 7.27
N MET A 99 6.25 6.81 6.15
CA MET A 99 5.31 7.89 5.82
C MET A 99 4.04 7.87 6.69
N LEU A 100 3.61 6.69 7.14
CA LEU A 100 2.46 6.52 8.02
C LEU A 100 2.84 6.65 9.51
N ALA A 101 4.13 6.62 9.83
CA ALA A 101 4.61 6.74 11.19
C ALA A 101 4.30 8.13 11.76
N PRO A 102 3.86 8.23 13.02
CA PRO A 102 3.69 9.52 13.67
C PRO A 102 5.04 10.26 13.76
N PRO A 103 5.03 11.61 13.74
CA PRO A 103 6.26 12.38 13.90
C PRO A 103 6.96 12.01 15.21
N PRO A 104 8.31 11.92 15.22
CA PRO A 104 9.04 11.61 16.44
C PRO A 104 8.74 12.67 17.50
N VAL A 105 8.40 12.19 18.70
CA VAL A 105 8.13 13.01 19.91
C VAL A 105 9.40 13.53 20.55
#